data_AF-A0AAJ2DNJ7-F1
#
_entry.id   AF-A0AAJ2DNJ7-F1
#
_cell.length_a   1.000
_cell.length_b   1.000
_cell.length_c   1.000
_cell.angle_alpha   90.00
_cell.angle_beta   90.00
_cell.angle_gamma   90.00
#
_symmetry.space_group_name_H-M   'P 1'
#
loop_
_entity.id
_entity.type
_entity.pdbx_description
1 polymer ?
#
loop_
_entity_poly.entity_id
_entity_poly.type
_entity_poly.pdbx_seq_one_letter_code
_entity_poly.pdbx_strand_id
1 'polypeptide(L)' 'MQKKKIEDFLTDSEKEELIENYKCLRAARTKREANHFGEKVNHLLDKARNRIIEEAGIEDENAATIQSKRKALF' A
#
# COMPACT_ATOMS: atom_id res chain seq x y z
N MET A 1 -19.37 3.45 -13.48
CA MET A 1 -18.44 2.70 -12.60
C MET A 1 -18.59 3.25 -11.19
N GLN A 2 -18.96 2.42 -10.22
CA GLN A 2 -18.90 2.81 -8.81
C GLN A 2 -17.46 3.19 -8.48
N LYS A 3 -17.24 4.35 -7.86
CA LYS A 3 -15.93 4.75 -7.35
C LYS A 3 -15.61 3.88 -6.13
N LYS A 4 -15.09 2.68 -6.35
CA LYS A 4 -14.53 1.85 -5.27
C LYS A 4 -13.37 2.63 -4.64
N LYS A 5 -13.32 2.68 -3.31
CA LYS A 5 -12.22 3.30 -2.57
C LYS A 5 -11.08 2.28 -2.46
N ILE A 6 -9.86 2.76 -2.19
CA ILE A 6 -8.71 1.89 -1.94
C ILE A 6 -8.96 0.89 -0.80
N GLU A 7 -9.74 1.32 0.20
CA GLU A 7 -10.18 0.50 1.32
C GLU A 7 -11.06 -0.68 0.88
N ASP A 8 -11.75 -0.61 -0.25
CA ASP A 8 -12.57 -1.72 -0.76
C ASP A 8 -11.73 -2.89 -1.30
N PHE A 9 -10.45 -2.67 -1.55
CA PHE A 9 -9.50 -3.70 -2.02
C PHE A 9 -8.73 -4.36 -0.87
N LEU A 10 -8.98 -3.93 0.37
CA LEU A 10 -8.51 -4.56 1.59
C LEU A 10 -9.53 -5.58 2.09
N THR A 11 -9.04 -6.66 2.68
CA THR A 11 -9.88 -7.59 3.46
C THR A 11 -10.40 -6.90 4.72
N ASP A 12 -11.48 -7.42 5.32
CA ASP A 12 -12.05 -6.81 6.54
C ASP A 12 -11.01 -6.71 7.67
N SER A 13 -10.17 -7.74 7.84
CA SER A 13 -9.08 -7.72 8.82
C SER A 13 -8.02 -6.65 8.52
N GLU A 14 -7.65 -6.45 7.25
CA GLU A 14 -6.69 -5.40 6.87
C GLU A 14 -7.28 -3.99 7.03
N LYS A 15 -8.60 -3.82 6.85
CA LYS A 15 -9.28 -2.55 7.13
C LYS A 15 -9.27 -2.24 8.63
N GLU A 16 -9.55 -3.24 9.48
CA GLU A 16 -9.45 -3.09 10.93
C GLU A 16 -8.01 -2.74 11.34
N GLU A 17 -7.02 -3.43 10.79
CA GLU A 17 -5.60 -3.17 11.03
C GLU A 17 -5.20 -1.75 10.56
N LEU A 18 -5.70 -1.29 9.41
CA LEU A 18 -5.45 0.07 8.90
C LEU A 18 -6.03 1.12 9.85
N ILE A 19 -7.27 0.93 10.32
CA ILE A 19 -7.93 1.85 11.25
C ILE A 19 -7.19 1.90 12.58
N GLU A 20 -6.78 0.76 13.11
CA GLU A 20 -6.02 0.67 14.36
C GLU A 20 -4.66 1.37 14.24
N ASN A 21 -3.90 1.07 13.19
CA ASN A 21 -2.61 1.72 12.95
C ASN A 21 -2.76 3.23 12.74
N TYR A 22 -3.83 3.69 12.09
CA TYR A 22 -4.08 5.13 11.93
C TYR A 22 -4.40 5.82 13.27
N LYS A 23 -5.15 5.15 14.16
CA LYS A 23 -5.38 5.64 15.53
C LYS A 23 -4.07 5.71 16.30
N CYS A 24 -3.24 4.68 16.22
CA CYS A 24 -1.93 4.64 16.87
C CYS A 24 -0.96 5.68 16.31
N LEU A 25 -0.98 5.92 14.99
CA LEU A 25 -0.21 6.97 14.34
C LEU A 25 -0.63 8.36 14.83
N ARG A 26 -1.95 8.60 14.97
CA ARG A 26 -2.48 9.86 15.50
C ARG A 26 -2.16 10.05 16.98
N ALA A 27 -2.11 8.96 17.75
CA ALA A 27 -1.76 8.96 19.16
C ALA A 27 -0.24 8.91 19.41
N ALA A 28 0.58 8.74 18.37
CA ALA A 28 2.03 8.59 18.49
C ALA A 28 2.63 9.85 19.14
N ARG A 29 3.40 9.65 20.21
CA ARG A 29 4.03 10.73 20.97
C ARG A 29 5.49 10.92 20.57
N THR A 30 6.08 9.90 19.97
CA THR A 30 7.47 9.92 19.50
C THR A 30 7.56 9.75 17.99
N LYS A 31 8.63 10.30 17.41
CA LYS A 31 8.95 10.12 15.98
C LYS A 31 9.12 8.64 15.60
N ARG A 32 9.62 7.82 16.53
CA ARG A 32 9.82 6.38 16.30
C ARG A 32 8.49 5.65 16.17
N GLU A 33 7.53 5.94 17.03
CA GLU A 33 6.17 5.39 16.94
C GLU A 33 5.47 5.88 15.69
N ALA A 34 5.56 7.17 15.37
CA ALA A 34 4.95 7.72 14.16
C ALA A 34 5.53 7.07 12.90
N ASN A 35 6.85 6.84 12.86
CA ASN A 35 7.48 6.11 11.76
C ASN A 35 6.96 4.66 11.70
N HIS A 36 6.92 3.95 12.83
CA HIS A 36 6.48 2.56 12.88
C HIS A 36 5.03 2.38 12.37
N PHE A 37 4.09 3.16 12.91
CA PHE A 37 2.69 3.09 12.50
C PHE A 37 2.50 3.65 11.08
N GLY A 38 3.28 4.66 10.69
CA GLY A 38 3.29 5.18 9.32
C GLY A 38 3.73 4.14 8.30
N GLU A 39 4.78 3.35 8.59
CA GLU A 39 5.22 2.24 7.75
C GLU A 39 4.15 1.15 7.63
N LYS A 40 3.44 0.84 8.73
CA LYS A 40 2.33 -0.13 8.73
C LYS A 40 1.16 0.33 7.86
N VAL A 41 0.75 1.59 8.00
CA VAL A 41 -0.29 2.20 7.15
C VAL A 41 0.13 2.18 5.68
N ASN A 42 1.35 2.61 5.36
CA ASN A 42 1.85 2.62 3.98
C ASN A 42 1.89 1.20 3.38
N HIS A 43 2.32 0.21 4.15
CA HIS A 43 2.36 -1.18 3.68
C HIS A 43 0.97 -1.71 3.31
N LEU A 44 -0.06 -1.39 4.09
CA LEU A 44 -1.45 -1.78 3.80
C LEU A 44 -1.99 -1.05 2.57
N LEU A 45 -1.69 0.25 2.42
CA LEU A 45 -2.09 1.03 1.24
C LEU A 45 -1.40 0.53 -0.04
N ASP A 46 -0.12 0.16 0.03
CA ASP A 46 0.61 -0.41 -1.12
C ASP A 46 0.03 -1.78 -1.52
N LYS A 47 -0.33 -2.62 -0.56
CA LYS A 47 -1.06 -3.88 -0.84
C LYS A 47 -2.37 -3.64 -1.56
N ALA A 48 -3.18 -2.71 -1.06
CA ALA A 48 -4.45 -2.35 -1.69
C ALA A 48 -4.23 -1.82 -3.11
N ARG A 49 -3.21 -0.97 -3.31
CA ARG A 49 -2.83 -0.45 -4.62
C ARG A 49 -2.43 -1.55 -5.60
N ASN A 50 -1.62 -2.52 -5.18
CA ASN A 50 -1.23 -3.63 -6.04
C ASN A 50 -2.44 -4.47 -6.45
N ARG A 51 -3.36 -4.76 -5.52
CA ARG A 51 -4.62 -5.46 -5.84
C ARG A 51 -5.51 -4.66 -6.80
N ILE A 52 -5.52 -3.34 -6.72
CA ILE A 52 -6.22 -2.48 -7.69
C ILE A 52 -5.62 -2.65 -9.08
N ILE A 53 -4.29 -2.62 -9.19
CA ILE A 53 -3.57 -2.77 -10.45
C ILE A 53 -3.87 -4.16 -11.06
N GLU A 54 -3.82 -5.21 -10.23
CA GLU A 54 -4.18 -6.57 -10.63
C GLU A 54 -5.66 -6.70 -11.06
N GLU A 55 -6.62 -6.18 -10.28
CA GLU A 55 -8.06 -6.22 -10.60
C GLU A 55 -8.38 -5.40 -11.87
N ALA A 56 -7.67 -4.29 -12.08
CA ALA A 56 -7.83 -3.46 -13.27
C ALA A 56 -7.24 -4.10 -14.54
N GLY A 57 -6.57 -5.25 -14.41
CA GLY A 57 -5.89 -5.91 -15.54
C GLY A 57 -4.78 -5.02 -16.14
N ILE A 58 -4.26 -4.08 -15.35
CA ILE A 58 -3.11 -3.29 -15.75
C ILE A 58 -1.92 -4.22 -15.59
N GLU A 59 -1.50 -4.87 -16.69
CA GLU A 59 -0.24 -5.58 -16.73
C GLU A 59 0.85 -4.59 -16.28
N ASP A 60 1.50 -4.89 -15.16
CA ASP A 60 2.61 -4.11 -14.68
C ASP A 60 3.82 -4.39 -15.58
N GLU A 61 3.79 -3.86 -16.80
CA GLU A 61 4.95 -3.83 -17.70
C GLU A 61 6.12 -3.08 -17.02
N ASN A 62 5.88 -2.29 -15.98
CA ASN A 62 6.90 -1.51 -15.29
C ASN A 62 7.76 -2.33 -14.32
N ALA A 63 7.29 -3.39 -13.68
CA ALA A 63 8.13 -4.20 -12.80
C ALA A 63 9.23 -4.93 -13.59
N ALA A 64 8.87 -5.54 -14.73
CA ALA A 64 9.81 -6.18 -15.64
C ALA A 64 10.68 -5.16 -16.41
N THR A 65 10.12 -4.01 -16.78
CA THR A 65 10.85 -2.97 -17.54
C THR A 65 11.81 -2.17 -16.66
N ILE A 66 11.51 -1.93 -15.38
CA ILE A 66 12.44 -1.28 -14.45
C ILE A 66 13.63 -2.20 -14.16
N GLN A 67 13.39 -3.52 -13.99
CA GLN A 67 14.49 -4.48 -13.80
C GLN A 67 15.33 -4.66 -15.08
N SER A 68 14.70 -4.68 -16.26
CA SER A 68 15.39 -4.80 -17.55
C SER A 68 16.19 -3.54 -17.91
N LYS A 69 15.67 -2.34 -17.63
CA LYS A 69 16.41 -1.07 -17.83
C LYS A 69 17.58 -0.91 -16.87
N ARG A 70 17.49 -1.45 -15.64
CA ARG A 70 18.64 -1.48 -14.70
C ARG A 70 19.73 -2.44 -15.16
N LYS A 71 19.38 -3.56 -15.80
CA LYS A 71 20.35 -4.56 -16.29
C LYS A 71 21.07 -4.13 -17.57
N ALA A 72 20.48 -3.22 -18.35
CA ALA A 72 21.09 -2.67 -19.57
C ALA A 72 22.05 -1.49 -19.32
N LEU A 73 22.17 -1.04 -18.06
CA LEU A 73 23.02 0.09 -17.64
C LEU A 73 24.25 -0.36 -16.82
N PHE A 74 24.47 -1.66 -16.65
CA PHE A 74 25.65 -2.24 -16.02
C PHE A 74 26.33 -3.25 -16.94
#